data_AF-A0A7X7UX95-F1
#
_entry.id   AF-A0A7X7UX95-F1
#
_cell.length_a   1.000
_cell.length_b   1.000
_cell.length_c   1.000
_cell.angle_alpha   90.00
_cell.angle_beta   90.00
_cell.angle_gamma   90.00
#
_symmetry.space_group_name_H-M   'P 1'
#
loop_
_entity.id
_entity.type
_entity.pdbx_description
1 polymer ?
#
loop_
_entity_poly.entity_id
_entity_poly.type
_entity_poly.pdbx_seq_one_letter_code
_entity_poly.pdbx_strand_id
1 'polypeptide(L)'
;MHKFFICLLFVMIPELWGQTSDDVTIIVNGDSTSITINYNDEKLTIGNLTAPKVIEAELNNDETEELIIVSKYEGNPATYRVYAVSLRGGISIVDSIDSGVREPHVYYSEEIEGSLLVTGYPELDSLNAGKNEYYSPANCLVYDGEKIYSINEDVYTLFNEENEELLKELDNKEIRSGCEFTRENSALIASIYINFVNAGEVSMAGAFLKNYYICTDYIEFKAYLTNLLGL
;
A
#
# COMPACT_ATOMS: atom_id res chain seq x y z
N MET A 1 33.64 53.26 0.89
CA MET A 1 33.62 51.80 1.09
C MET A 1 32.27 51.38 1.65
N HIS A 2 31.34 50.96 0.81
CA HIS A 2 30.11 50.29 1.23
C HIS A 2 30.01 49.02 0.38
N LYS A 3 30.15 47.88 1.05
CA LYS A 3 29.91 46.55 0.48
C LYS A 3 28.38 46.41 0.41
N PHE A 4 27.83 46.31 -0.80
CA PHE A 4 26.44 45.91 -0.97
C PHE A 4 26.40 44.46 -1.44
N PHE A 5 25.59 43.73 -0.70
CA PHE A 5 25.38 42.30 -0.64
C PHE A 5 24.67 41.85 -1.92
N ILE A 6 25.23 40.89 -2.65
CA ILE A 6 24.53 40.21 -3.75
C ILE A 6 23.56 39.22 -3.10
N CYS A 7 22.27 39.57 -3.06
CA CYS A 7 21.21 38.59 -2.86
C CYS A 7 21.07 37.78 -4.16
N LEU A 8 21.75 36.64 -4.21
CA LEU A 8 21.44 35.58 -5.16
C LEU A 8 20.11 34.95 -4.74
N LEU A 9 19.01 35.42 -5.35
CA LEU A 9 17.74 34.69 -5.37
C LEU A 9 17.91 33.53 -6.37
N PHE A 10 18.33 32.37 -5.90
CA PHE A 10 18.04 31.13 -6.61
C PHE A 10 16.58 30.76 -6.30
N VAL A 11 15.66 31.23 -7.14
CA VAL A 11 14.33 30.61 -7.22
C VAL A 11 14.52 29.34 -8.04
N MET A 12 14.94 28.26 -7.39
CA MET A 12 14.79 26.93 -7.95
C MET A 12 13.31 26.57 -7.75
N ILE A 13 12.47 26.94 -8.72
CA ILE A 13 11.15 26.31 -8.86
C ILE A 13 11.44 24.89 -9.32
N PRO A 14 11.11 23.83 -8.56
CA PRO A 14 11.10 22.51 -9.16
C PRO A 14 10.01 22.52 -10.23
N GLU A 15 10.42 22.39 -11.49
CA GLU A 15 9.54 22.04 -12.59
C GLU A 15 8.86 20.71 -12.22
N LEU A 16 7.62 20.77 -11.73
CA LEU A 16 6.80 19.59 -11.56
C LEU A 16 6.16 19.28 -12.91
N TRP A 17 6.47 18.10 -13.42
CA TRP A 17 5.99 17.59 -14.70
C TRP A 17 4.48 17.38 -14.61
N GLY A 18 3.70 18.15 -15.37
CA GLY A 18 2.32 17.80 -15.70
C GLY A 18 2.36 16.75 -16.79
N GLN A 19 1.82 15.56 -16.52
CA GLN A 19 1.57 14.55 -17.55
C GLN A 19 0.24 14.92 -18.21
N THR A 20 0.27 15.16 -19.52
CA THR A 20 -0.90 15.48 -20.33
C THR A 20 -1.22 14.28 -21.20
N SER A 21 -2.24 13.50 -20.85
CA SER A 21 -3.08 12.89 -21.89
C SER A 21 -4.08 13.96 -22.34
N ASP A 22 -4.55 13.92 -23.58
CA ASP A 22 -5.26 15.04 -24.21
C ASP A 22 -6.54 15.50 -23.46
N ASP A 23 -7.03 14.72 -22.49
CA ASP A 23 -8.24 15.01 -21.70
C ASP A 23 -8.04 15.11 -20.18
N VAL A 24 -6.86 14.81 -19.63
CA VAL A 24 -6.62 14.82 -18.16
C VAL A 24 -5.52 15.81 -17.78
N THR A 25 -5.86 16.83 -16.99
CA THR A 25 -4.87 17.74 -16.39
C THR A 25 -4.79 17.53 -14.89
N ILE A 26 -3.63 17.07 -14.41
CA ILE A 26 -3.33 16.88 -12.99
C ILE A 26 -2.50 18.07 -12.50
N ILE A 27 -3.03 18.82 -11.53
CA ILE A 27 -2.33 19.93 -10.88
C ILE A 27 -1.99 19.51 -9.46
N VAL A 28 -0.69 19.37 -9.19
CA VAL A 28 -0.13 19.18 -7.85
C VAL A 28 0.30 20.55 -7.32
N ASN A 29 -0.36 21.05 -6.27
CA ASN A 29 0.02 22.34 -5.67
C ASN A 29 1.32 22.20 -4.88
N GLY A 30 2.26 23.14 -5.06
CA GLY A 30 3.64 23.08 -4.56
C GLY A 30 3.85 22.92 -3.04
N ASP A 31 2.79 23.06 -2.24
CA ASP A 31 2.79 22.75 -0.79
C ASP A 31 2.23 21.34 -0.48
N SER A 32 2.03 20.49 -1.50
CA SER A 32 1.68 19.06 -1.45
C SER A 32 0.35 18.66 -0.81
N THR A 33 -0.54 19.60 -0.50
CA THR A 33 -1.81 19.30 0.18
C THR A 33 -2.98 18.97 -0.73
N SER A 34 -2.89 19.19 -2.04
CA SER A 34 -4.01 18.89 -2.93
C SER A 34 -3.60 18.50 -4.34
N ILE A 35 -4.41 17.62 -4.91
CA ILE A 35 -4.42 17.30 -6.33
C ILE A 35 -5.75 17.78 -6.92
N THR A 36 -5.67 18.48 -8.05
CA THR A 36 -6.82 18.76 -8.89
C THR A 36 -6.69 17.97 -10.17
N ILE A 37 -7.74 17.25 -10.54
CA ILE A 37 -7.88 16.58 -11.81
C ILE A 37 -9.00 17.28 -12.59
N ASN A 38 -8.71 17.68 -13.83
CA ASN A 38 -9.72 18.17 -14.76
C ASN A 38 -9.88 17.14 -15.88
N TYR A 39 -11.13 16.78 -16.19
CA TYR A 39 -11.50 15.81 -17.23
C TYR A 39 -12.86 16.18 -17.84
N ASN A 40 -12.95 16.34 -19.16
CA ASN A 40 -14.20 16.69 -19.86
C ASN A 40 -15.00 17.86 -19.24
N ASP A 41 -14.32 18.99 -18.97
CA ASP A 41 -14.87 20.18 -18.27
C ASP A 41 -15.34 19.94 -16.82
N GLU A 42 -15.18 18.73 -16.29
CA GLU A 42 -15.39 18.42 -14.88
C GLU A 42 -14.09 18.57 -14.10
N LYS A 43 -14.23 18.84 -12.80
CA LYS A 43 -13.10 19.08 -11.90
C LYS A 43 -13.31 18.34 -10.59
N LEU A 44 -12.34 17.49 -10.27
CA LEU A 44 -12.22 16.85 -8.96
C LEU A 44 -11.01 17.43 -8.23
N THR A 45 -11.21 17.89 -7.00
CA THR A 45 -10.11 18.31 -6.13
C THR A 45 -10.08 17.43 -4.88
N ILE A 46 -8.96 16.74 -4.67
CA ILE A 46 -8.67 15.98 -3.46
C ILE A 46 -7.69 16.80 -2.62
N GLY A 47 -8.06 17.08 -1.37
CA GLY A 47 -7.29 17.91 -0.45
C GLY A 47 -6.74 17.15 0.76
N ASN A 48 -5.91 17.83 1.56
CA ASN A 48 -5.18 17.30 2.71
C ASN A 48 -4.28 16.11 2.41
N LEU A 49 -3.67 16.09 1.23
CA LEU A 49 -2.68 15.08 0.86
C LEU A 49 -1.31 15.42 1.43
N THR A 50 -0.41 14.46 1.45
CA THR A 50 1.00 14.68 1.80
C THR A 50 1.84 13.91 0.81
N ALA A 51 2.75 14.63 0.13
CA ALA A 51 3.60 14.12 -0.94
C ALA A 51 2.87 13.17 -1.93
N PRO A 52 1.78 13.64 -2.58
CA PRO A 52 0.95 12.72 -3.35
C PRO A 52 1.64 12.29 -4.65
N LYS A 53 1.40 11.04 -5.03
CA LYS A 53 1.84 10.41 -6.27
C LYS A 53 0.60 9.96 -7.05
N VAL A 54 0.60 10.17 -8.37
CA VAL A 54 -0.45 9.66 -9.25
C VAL A 54 0.11 8.51 -10.08
N ILE A 55 -0.69 7.46 -10.23
CA ILE A 55 -0.42 6.28 -11.05
C ILE A 55 -1.62 6.10 -11.96
N GLU A 56 -1.37 5.97 -13.26
CA GLU A 56 -2.37 5.59 -14.27
C GLU A 56 -2.30 4.06 -14.42
N ALA A 57 -3.44 3.38 -14.29
CA ALA A 57 -3.51 1.93 -14.43
C ALA A 57 -4.90 1.45 -14.83
N GLU A 58 -4.97 0.48 -15.73
CA GLU A 58 -6.20 -0.22 -16.11
C GLU A 58 -6.47 -1.34 -15.09
N LEU A 59 -7.39 -1.09 -14.13
CA LEU A 59 -7.70 -2.03 -13.04
C LEU A 59 -8.93 -2.91 -13.30
N ASN A 60 -9.65 -2.66 -14.40
CA ASN A 60 -10.90 -3.33 -14.74
C ASN A 60 -10.87 -4.02 -16.13
N ASN A 61 -9.75 -3.97 -16.84
CA ASN A 61 -9.54 -4.50 -18.19
C ASN A 61 -10.55 -3.97 -19.24
N ASP A 62 -10.97 -2.70 -19.15
CA ASP A 62 -11.90 -2.07 -20.11
C ASP A 62 -11.25 -1.10 -21.12
N GLU A 63 -9.92 -1.15 -21.25
CA GLU A 63 -9.06 -0.27 -22.04
C GLU A 63 -9.05 1.20 -21.58
N THR A 64 -9.68 1.51 -20.44
CA THR A 64 -9.64 2.84 -19.80
C THR A 64 -8.77 2.80 -18.54
N GLU A 65 -7.86 3.75 -18.41
CA GLU A 65 -7.03 3.87 -17.21
C GLU A 65 -7.81 4.55 -16.07
N GLU A 66 -7.75 3.94 -14.89
CA GLU A 66 -8.08 4.60 -13.63
C GLU A 66 -6.91 5.42 -13.11
N LEU A 67 -7.23 6.49 -12.37
CA LEU A 67 -6.23 7.27 -11.65
C LEU A 67 -6.15 6.80 -10.21
N ILE A 68 -4.97 6.37 -9.80
CA ILE A 68 -4.65 5.96 -8.44
C ILE A 68 -3.80 7.04 -7.80
N ILE A 69 -4.37 7.73 -6.81
CA ILE A 69 -3.68 8.77 -6.07
C ILE A 69 -3.21 8.21 -4.73
N VAL A 70 -1.90 8.10 -4.56
CA VAL A 70 -1.27 7.66 -3.32
C VAL A 70 -0.85 8.88 -2.52
N SER A 71 -1.26 8.96 -1.26
CA SER A 71 -0.84 9.99 -0.30
C SER A 71 -0.08 9.33 0.84
N LYS A 72 1.09 9.88 1.17
CA LYS A 72 1.95 9.38 2.25
C LYS A 72 1.86 10.29 3.46
N TYR A 73 1.40 9.77 4.59
CA TYR A 73 1.38 10.48 5.86
C TYR A 73 2.69 10.25 6.61
N GLU A 74 3.36 11.34 6.96
CA GLU A 74 4.61 11.31 7.71
C GLU A 74 4.38 10.79 9.14
N GLY A 75 5.27 9.89 9.57
CA GLY A 75 5.18 9.15 10.84
C GLY A 75 6.34 8.17 10.96
N ASN A 76 6.37 7.39 12.05
CA ASN A 76 7.32 6.30 12.22
C ASN A 76 6.59 5.07 12.81
N PRO A 77 6.04 4.17 11.97
CA PRO A 77 6.13 4.14 10.50
C PRO A 77 5.34 5.25 9.78
N ALA A 78 5.77 5.58 8.56
CA ALA A 78 4.92 6.32 7.62
C ALA A 78 3.77 5.42 7.15
N THR A 79 2.61 6.01 6.88
CA THR A 79 1.43 5.27 6.40
C THR A 79 0.89 5.87 5.11
N TYR A 80 0.09 5.08 4.39
CA TYR A 80 -0.34 5.41 3.03
C TYR A 80 -1.85 5.30 2.89
N ARG A 81 -2.45 6.28 2.19
CA ARG A 81 -3.84 6.21 1.73
C ARG A 81 -3.89 6.30 0.23
N VAL A 82 -4.75 5.48 -0.37
CA VAL A 82 -5.05 5.49 -1.80
C VAL A 82 -6.41 6.12 -2.03
N TYR A 83 -6.53 6.91 -3.09
CA TYR A 83 -7.81 7.29 -3.68
C TYR A 83 -7.85 6.71 -5.08
N ALA A 84 -8.84 5.86 -5.34
CA ALA A 84 -9.11 5.37 -6.69
C ALA A 84 -10.14 6.27 -7.35
N VAL A 85 -9.80 6.79 -8.52
CA VAL A 85 -10.62 7.74 -9.26
C VAL A 85 -10.97 7.13 -10.61
N SER A 86 -12.27 7.04 -10.89
CA SER A 86 -12.75 6.65 -12.20
C SER A 86 -12.99 7.89 -13.06
N LEU A 87 -12.68 7.75 -14.34
CA LEU A 87 -12.99 8.72 -15.40
C LEU A 87 -14.21 8.28 -16.23
N ARG A 88 -14.80 7.11 -15.92
CA ARG A 88 -15.89 6.52 -16.69
C ARG A 88 -17.22 7.21 -16.36
N GLY A 89 -17.80 7.88 -17.36
CA GLY A 89 -19.08 8.58 -17.20
C GLY A 89 -18.98 9.89 -16.40
N GLY A 90 -17.77 10.38 -16.16
CA GLY A 90 -17.46 11.56 -15.36
C GLY A 90 -16.29 11.30 -14.42
N ILE A 91 -15.78 12.35 -13.77
CA ILE A 91 -14.68 12.22 -12.80
C ILE A 91 -15.20 12.06 -11.38
N SER A 92 -14.86 10.94 -10.72
CA SER A 92 -15.30 10.69 -9.34
C SER A 92 -14.36 9.77 -8.56
N ILE A 93 -14.32 9.94 -7.24
CA ILE A 93 -13.65 9.00 -6.34
C ILE A 93 -14.54 7.77 -6.19
N VAL A 94 -14.03 6.61 -6.57
CA VAL A 94 -14.67 5.30 -6.39
C VAL A 94 -14.51 4.86 -4.95
N ASP A 95 -13.28 4.95 -4.42
CA ASP A 95 -12.97 4.51 -3.07
C ASP A 95 -11.76 5.27 -2.48
N SER A 96 -11.65 5.24 -1.15
CA SER A 96 -10.47 5.66 -0.40
C SER A 96 -10.00 4.52 0.51
N ILE A 97 -8.82 3.98 0.24
CA ILE A 97 -8.30 2.77 0.89
C ILE A 97 -7.15 3.15 1.81
N ASP A 98 -7.20 2.70 3.05
CA ASP A 98 -6.08 2.82 3.99
C ASP A 98 -5.17 1.61 3.83
N SER A 99 -3.92 1.84 3.41
CA SER A 99 -2.93 0.80 3.14
C SER A 99 -2.01 0.54 4.34
N GLY A 100 -2.16 1.34 5.41
CA GLY A 100 -1.27 1.29 6.56
C GLY A 100 0.18 1.55 6.17
N VAL A 101 1.11 0.78 6.72
CA VAL A 101 2.55 0.95 6.47
C VAL A 101 3.04 0.51 5.09
N ARG A 102 2.23 -0.21 4.31
CA ARG A 102 2.63 -0.71 2.98
C ARG A 102 2.43 0.37 1.93
N GLU A 103 3.48 0.67 1.17
CA GLU A 103 3.36 1.56 0.02
C GLU A 103 2.54 0.89 -1.10
N PRO A 104 1.43 1.51 -1.52
CA PRO A 104 0.59 0.96 -2.58
C PRO A 104 1.31 0.95 -3.93
N HIS A 105 1.11 -0.11 -4.70
CA HIS A 105 1.60 -0.21 -6.06
C HIS A 105 0.66 -1.05 -6.93
N VAL A 106 0.84 -0.91 -8.25
CA VAL A 106 0.11 -1.71 -9.24
C VAL A 106 0.96 -2.92 -9.60
N TYR A 107 0.32 -4.08 -9.67
CA TYR A 107 0.94 -5.35 -10.06
C TYR A 107 0.11 -5.98 -11.19
N TYR A 108 0.76 -6.55 -12.19
CA TYR A 108 0.08 -7.31 -13.23
C TYR A 108 0.08 -8.79 -12.84
N SER A 109 -1.09 -9.40 -12.74
CA SER A 109 -1.24 -10.81 -12.42
C SER A 109 -1.63 -11.60 -13.67
N GLU A 110 -0.82 -12.62 -14.00
CA GLU A 110 -1.14 -13.57 -15.08
C GLU A 110 -2.33 -14.47 -14.72
N GLU A 111 -2.62 -14.66 -13.44
CA GLU A 111 -3.68 -15.57 -12.96
C GLU A 111 -5.08 -15.03 -13.24
N ILE A 112 -5.23 -13.70 -13.21
CA ILE A 112 -6.47 -12.99 -13.53
C ILE A 112 -6.40 -12.24 -14.86
N GLU A 113 -5.26 -12.34 -15.57
CA GLU A 113 -4.95 -11.61 -16.80
C GLU A 113 -5.25 -10.11 -16.70
N GLY A 114 -4.76 -9.44 -15.65
CA GLY A 114 -5.10 -8.04 -15.38
C GLY A 114 -4.23 -7.35 -14.33
N SER A 115 -4.35 -6.02 -14.27
CA SER A 115 -3.67 -5.23 -13.24
C SER A 115 -4.50 -5.17 -11.97
N LEU A 116 -3.82 -5.26 -10.83
CA LEU A 116 -4.40 -5.13 -9.50
C LEU A 116 -3.64 -4.08 -8.68
N LEU A 117 -4.36 -3.45 -7.76
CA LEU A 117 -3.78 -2.55 -6.77
C LEU A 117 -3.40 -3.37 -5.54
N VAL A 118 -2.12 -3.38 -5.19
CA VAL A 118 -1.61 -4.01 -3.97
C VAL A 118 -1.55 -2.97 -2.85
N THR A 119 -2.24 -3.25 -1.76
CA THR A 119 -2.25 -2.44 -0.52
C THR A 119 -1.86 -3.28 0.69
N GLY A 120 -1.78 -2.67 1.88
CA GLY A 120 -1.55 -3.36 3.15
C GLY A 120 -2.80 -3.50 4.01
N TYR A 121 -2.60 -4.08 5.20
CA TYR A 121 -3.60 -4.21 6.27
C TYR A 121 -3.31 -3.20 7.39
N PRO A 122 -4.02 -2.05 7.45
CA PRO A 122 -3.78 -1.02 8.47
C PRO A 122 -4.08 -1.50 9.89
N GLU A 123 -4.90 -2.54 10.07
CA GLU A 123 -5.21 -3.13 11.37
C GLU A 123 -3.97 -3.72 12.06
N LEU A 124 -2.92 -4.04 11.29
CA LEU A 124 -1.65 -4.57 11.78
C LEU A 124 -0.60 -3.50 12.06
N ASP A 125 -0.87 -2.23 11.77
CA ASP A 125 0.09 -1.14 11.97
C ASP A 125 0.56 -1.04 13.43
N SER A 126 -0.29 -1.43 14.37
CA SER A 126 0.07 -1.49 15.80
C SER A 126 1.23 -2.45 16.10
N LEU A 127 1.42 -3.50 15.30
CA LEU A 127 2.56 -4.44 15.43
C LEU A 127 3.88 -3.82 14.98
N ASN A 128 3.82 -2.76 14.18
CA ASN A 128 4.95 -2.00 13.65
C ASN A 128 5.36 -0.83 14.56
N ALA A 129 4.59 -0.53 15.60
CA ALA A 129 4.86 0.59 16.49
C ALA A 129 6.22 0.46 17.21
N GLY A 130 7.06 1.47 17.06
CA GLY A 130 8.39 1.52 17.69
C GLY A 130 9.41 0.52 17.11
N LYS A 131 9.13 -0.06 15.94
CA LYS A 131 10.05 -0.95 15.21
C LYS A 131 10.96 -0.15 14.28
N ASN A 132 12.05 -0.77 13.85
CA ASN A 132 12.97 -0.21 12.85
C ASN A 132 12.61 -0.62 11.42
N GLU A 133 11.94 -1.76 11.29
CA GLU A 133 11.49 -2.34 10.02
C GLU A 133 9.99 -2.58 10.13
N TYR A 134 9.29 -2.37 9.02
CA TYR A 134 7.83 -2.37 8.97
C TYR A 134 7.33 -3.40 7.99
N TYR A 135 6.30 -4.13 8.41
CA TYR A 135 5.76 -5.25 7.68
C TYR A 135 4.25 -5.16 7.67
N SER A 136 3.67 -5.37 6.49
CA SER A 136 2.23 -5.53 6.33
C SER A 136 1.99 -6.53 5.19
N PRO A 137 1.06 -7.48 5.36
CA PRO A 137 0.72 -8.44 4.32
C PRO A 137 0.13 -7.72 3.11
N ALA A 138 0.21 -8.36 1.95
CA ALA A 138 -0.38 -7.82 0.74
C ALA A 138 -1.91 -8.05 0.74
N ASN A 139 -2.64 -7.04 0.27
CA ASN A 139 -4.06 -7.10 -0.06
C ASN A 139 -4.24 -6.68 -1.52
N CYS A 140 -4.67 -7.63 -2.35
CA CYS A 140 -4.87 -7.48 -3.79
C CYS A 140 -6.29 -7.00 -4.06
N LEU A 141 -6.41 -5.84 -4.69
CA LEU A 141 -7.67 -5.17 -4.97
C LEU A 141 -7.83 -4.96 -6.48
N VAL A 142 -9.04 -5.13 -6.99
CA VAL A 142 -9.43 -4.80 -8.37
C VAL A 142 -10.64 -3.89 -8.39
N TYR A 143 -10.90 -3.28 -9.55
CA TYR A 143 -12.06 -2.45 -9.82
C TYR A 143 -12.97 -3.16 -10.83
N ASP A 144 -14.26 -3.34 -10.55
CA ASP A 144 -15.21 -3.94 -11.52
C ASP A 144 -15.91 -2.90 -12.41
N GLY A 145 -15.55 -1.63 -12.31
CA GLY A 145 -16.26 -0.51 -12.96
C GLY A 145 -17.29 0.18 -12.07
N GLU A 146 -17.57 -0.33 -10.87
CA GLU A 146 -18.44 0.32 -9.88
C GLU A 146 -17.80 0.46 -8.50
N LYS A 147 -17.02 -0.53 -8.07
CA LYS A 147 -16.41 -0.57 -6.73
C LYS A 147 -15.07 -1.27 -6.74
N ILE A 148 -14.28 -1.00 -5.70
CA ILE A 148 -13.08 -1.78 -5.41
C ILE A 148 -13.42 -2.93 -4.47
N TYR A 149 -12.83 -4.10 -4.70
CA TYR A 149 -12.97 -5.26 -3.84
C TYR A 149 -11.71 -6.12 -3.87
N SER A 150 -11.55 -6.95 -2.83
CA SER A 150 -10.41 -7.86 -2.69
C SER A 150 -10.60 -9.13 -3.52
N ILE A 151 -9.51 -9.59 -4.12
CA ILE A 151 -9.41 -10.83 -4.91
C ILE A 151 -8.25 -11.71 -4.43
N ASN A 152 -7.91 -11.64 -3.13
CA ASN A 152 -6.79 -12.39 -2.57
C ASN A 152 -6.88 -13.90 -2.89
N GLU A 153 -8.08 -14.47 -2.83
CA GLU A 153 -8.28 -15.91 -3.09
C GLU A 153 -7.98 -16.32 -4.55
N ASP A 154 -7.92 -15.36 -5.48
CA ASP A 154 -7.69 -15.59 -6.91
C ASP A 154 -6.23 -15.31 -7.34
N VAL A 155 -5.37 -14.89 -6.40
CA VAL A 155 -3.98 -14.50 -6.68
C VAL A 155 -3.05 -15.30 -5.79
N TYR A 156 -2.29 -16.26 -6.33
CA TYR A 156 -1.39 -17.11 -5.55
C TYR A 156 0.08 -16.70 -5.69
N THR A 157 0.48 -16.30 -6.89
CA THR A 157 1.89 -16.05 -7.24
C THR A 157 2.48 -14.91 -6.41
N LEU A 158 1.78 -13.77 -6.35
CA LEU A 158 2.25 -12.61 -5.60
C LEU A 158 2.48 -12.92 -4.12
N PHE A 159 1.57 -13.63 -3.46
CA PHE A 159 1.73 -13.94 -2.04
C PHE A 159 2.91 -14.87 -1.77
N ASN A 160 3.21 -15.79 -2.69
CA ASN A 160 4.36 -16.66 -2.56
C ASN A 160 5.68 -15.93 -2.80
N GLU A 161 5.74 -15.07 -3.80
CA GLU A 161 6.92 -14.23 -4.05
C GLU A 161 7.21 -13.35 -2.82
N GLU A 162 6.19 -12.68 -2.29
CA GLU A 162 6.29 -11.89 -1.06
C GLU A 162 6.74 -12.74 0.13
N ASN A 163 6.16 -13.93 0.31
CA ASN A 163 6.56 -14.81 1.41
C ASN A 163 7.97 -15.34 1.27
N GLU A 164 8.45 -15.61 0.06
CA GLU A 164 9.84 -16.03 -0.16
C GLU A 164 10.82 -14.94 0.31
N GLU A 165 10.53 -13.67 0.02
CA GLU A 165 11.34 -12.54 0.48
C GLU A 165 11.26 -12.36 2.00
N LEU A 166 10.06 -12.36 2.57
CA LEU A 166 9.85 -12.19 4.01
C LEU A 166 10.45 -13.34 4.83
N LEU A 167 10.40 -14.58 4.32
CA LEU A 167 11.04 -15.73 4.96
C LEU A 167 12.57 -15.61 4.94
N LYS A 168 13.17 -15.16 3.83
CA LYS A 168 14.61 -14.86 3.77
C LYS A 168 15.00 -13.81 4.80
N GLU A 169 14.21 -12.76 4.96
CA GLU A 169 14.45 -11.75 5.99
C GLU A 169 14.35 -12.35 7.40
N LEU A 170 13.32 -13.15 7.67
CA LEU A 170 13.12 -13.79 8.96
C LEU A 170 14.27 -14.74 9.32
N ASP A 171 14.76 -15.51 8.35
CA ASP A 171 15.88 -16.45 8.52
C ASP A 171 17.23 -15.73 8.67
N ASN A 172 17.39 -14.53 8.10
CA ASN A 172 18.60 -13.71 8.23
C ASN A 172 18.71 -13.00 9.58
N LYS A 173 17.60 -12.86 10.32
CA LYS A 173 17.64 -12.28 11.67
C LYS A 173 18.30 -13.26 12.61
N GLU A 174 19.32 -12.81 13.35
CA GLU A 174 19.98 -13.63 14.38
C GLU A 174 18.89 -14.22 15.28
N ILE A 175 18.74 -15.56 15.24
CA ILE A 175 17.72 -16.26 16.01
C ILE A 175 18.03 -16.04 17.49
N ARG A 176 17.35 -15.07 18.09
CA ARG A 176 17.21 -14.99 19.54
C ARG A 176 16.16 -16.02 19.91
N SER A 177 16.54 -17.02 20.69
CA SER A 177 15.56 -17.99 21.19
C SER A 177 14.61 -17.32 22.18
N GLY A 178 13.32 -17.59 22.07
CA GLY A 178 12.31 -17.19 23.05
C GLY A 178 11.34 -16.13 22.57
N CYS A 179 10.40 -15.79 23.45
CA CYS A 179 9.28 -14.89 23.14
C CYS A 179 9.70 -13.46 22.75
N GLU A 180 10.88 -13.01 23.18
CA GLU A 180 11.41 -11.68 22.79
C GLU A 180 11.55 -11.56 21.28
N PHE A 181 12.13 -12.57 20.61
CA PHE A 181 12.24 -12.60 19.16
C PHE A 181 10.88 -12.54 18.46
N THR A 182 9.92 -13.34 18.94
CA THR A 182 8.55 -13.34 18.40
C THR A 182 7.90 -11.96 18.53
N ARG A 183 8.09 -11.28 19.66
CA ARG A 183 7.55 -9.93 19.89
C ARG A 183 8.28 -8.87 19.07
N GLU A 184 9.58 -9.01 18.88
CA GLU A 184 10.37 -8.12 18.03
C GLU A 184 9.90 -8.21 16.57
N ASN A 185 9.54 -9.42 16.11
CA ASN A 185 9.20 -9.72 14.73
C ASN A 185 7.70 -10.03 14.50
N SER A 186 6.82 -9.60 15.40
CA SER A 186 5.40 -9.96 15.33
C SER A 186 4.71 -9.47 14.05
N ALA A 187 5.10 -8.30 13.54
CA ALA A 187 4.58 -7.79 12.27
C ALA A 187 5.02 -8.65 11.08
N LEU A 188 6.31 -9.00 11.00
CA LEU A 188 6.84 -9.90 9.97
C LEU A 188 6.16 -11.28 10.00
N ILE A 189 6.04 -11.87 11.19
CA ILE A 189 5.34 -13.15 11.39
C ILE A 189 3.86 -13.05 11.00
N ALA A 190 3.18 -11.95 11.34
CA ALA A 190 1.79 -11.74 10.94
C ALA A 190 1.65 -11.62 9.41
N SER A 191 2.54 -10.87 8.76
CA SER A 191 2.53 -10.72 7.29
C SER A 191 2.72 -12.05 6.58
N ILE A 192 3.72 -12.85 6.97
CA ILE A 192 3.96 -14.16 6.36
C ILE A 192 2.75 -15.09 6.56
N TYR A 193 2.20 -15.12 7.78
CA TYR A 193 1.02 -15.93 8.08
C TYR A 193 -0.16 -15.54 7.20
N ILE A 194 -0.49 -14.25 7.11
CA ILE A 194 -1.64 -13.77 6.35
C ILE A 194 -1.45 -13.98 4.86
N ASN A 195 -0.27 -13.72 4.31
CA ASN A 195 0.03 -14.00 2.91
C ASN A 195 -0.15 -15.50 2.58
N PHE A 196 0.27 -16.42 3.45
CA PHE A 196 -0.01 -17.85 3.26
C PHE A 196 -1.51 -18.15 3.27
N VAL A 197 -2.29 -17.51 4.16
CA VAL A 197 -3.74 -17.71 4.19
C VAL A 197 -4.40 -17.14 2.92
N ASN A 198 -3.98 -15.96 2.49
CA ASN A 198 -4.47 -15.33 1.25
C ASN A 198 -4.16 -16.18 0.02
N ALA A 199 -3.01 -16.86 -0.01
CA ALA A 199 -2.65 -17.85 -1.04
C ALA A 199 -3.43 -19.18 -0.94
N GLY A 200 -4.39 -19.31 -0.01
CA GLY A 200 -5.11 -20.57 0.23
C GLY A 200 -4.31 -21.64 0.97
N GLU A 201 -3.08 -21.34 1.42
CA GLU A 201 -2.15 -22.26 2.05
C GLU A 201 -2.33 -22.38 3.57
N VAL A 202 -3.57 -22.50 4.04
CA VAL A 202 -3.94 -22.47 5.47
C VAL A 202 -3.15 -23.45 6.33
N SER A 203 -2.82 -24.63 5.79
CA SER A 203 -2.01 -25.63 6.51
C SER A 203 -0.56 -25.18 6.71
N MET A 204 0.05 -24.57 5.69
CA MET A 204 1.39 -23.99 5.81
C MET A 204 1.40 -22.77 6.72
N ALA A 205 0.39 -21.89 6.61
CA ALA A 205 0.22 -20.77 7.52
C ALA A 205 0.20 -21.24 8.99
N GLY A 206 -0.60 -22.27 9.30
CA GLY A 206 -0.70 -22.84 10.63
C GLY A 206 0.60 -23.45 11.15
N ALA A 207 1.33 -24.17 10.29
CA ALA A 207 2.63 -24.74 10.63
C ALA A 207 3.69 -23.65 10.86
N PHE A 208 3.76 -22.66 9.97
CA PHE A 208 4.64 -21.50 10.07
C PHE A 208 4.42 -20.77 11.39
N LEU A 209 3.19 -20.36 11.70
CA LEU A 209 2.89 -19.60 12.91
C LEU A 209 3.26 -20.40 14.17
N LYS A 210 3.01 -21.71 14.19
CA LYS A 210 3.38 -22.58 15.32
C LYS A 210 4.89 -22.67 15.52
N ASN A 211 5.68 -22.61 14.45
CA ASN A 211 7.14 -22.74 14.52
C ASN A 211 7.81 -21.43 14.94
N TYR A 212 7.30 -20.28 14.47
CA TYR A 212 7.95 -18.97 14.66
C TYR A 212 7.31 -18.12 15.78
N TYR A 213 6.07 -18.40 16.18
CA TYR A 213 5.41 -17.72 17.30
C TYR A 213 5.42 -18.60 18.55
N ILE A 214 6.43 -18.41 19.41
CA ILE A 214 6.71 -19.28 20.57
C ILE A 214 6.34 -18.66 21.92
N CYS A 215 5.65 -17.51 21.91
CA CYS A 215 5.12 -16.89 23.12
C CYS A 215 3.89 -17.65 23.67
N THR A 216 3.57 -17.43 24.94
CA THR A 216 2.45 -18.10 25.64
C THR A 216 1.08 -17.61 25.18
N ASP A 217 1.00 -16.42 24.60
CA ASP A 217 -0.18 -15.78 24.01
C ASP A 217 -0.45 -16.22 22.55
N TYR A 218 0.20 -17.30 22.08
CA TYR A 218 0.02 -17.86 20.72
C TYR A 218 -1.45 -17.97 20.28
N ILE A 219 -2.32 -18.47 21.16
CA ILE A 219 -3.74 -18.68 20.84
C ILE A 219 -4.45 -17.34 20.62
N GLU A 220 -4.14 -16.34 21.44
CA GLU A 220 -4.72 -14.99 21.36
C GLU A 220 -4.22 -14.28 20.10
N PHE A 221 -2.93 -14.38 19.81
CA PHE A 221 -2.34 -13.81 18.59
C PHE A 221 -2.89 -14.47 17.33
N LYS A 222 -2.99 -15.79 17.29
CA LYS A 222 -3.61 -16.50 16.16
C LYS A 222 -5.06 -16.06 15.97
N ALA A 223 -5.84 -15.98 17.04
CA ALA A 223 -7.24 -15.53 16.98
C ALA A 223 -7.36 -14.08 16.48
N TYR A 224 -6.44 -13.20 16.91
CA TYR A 224 -6.35 -11.84 16.37
C TYR A 224 -6.14 -11.86 14.86
N LEU A 225 -5.20 -12.65 14.34
CA LEU A 225 -4.94 -12.73 12.89
C LEU A 225 -6.11 -13.36 12.11
N THR A 226 -6.76 -14.42 12.61
CA THR A 226 -7.89 -15.04 11.90
C THR A 226 -9.12 -14.14 11.86
N ASN A 227 -9.39 -13.40 12.95
CA ASN A 227 -10.49 -12.44 12.99
C ASN A 227 -10.32 -11.32 11.94
N LEU A 228 -9.09 -10.87 11.67
CA LEU A 228 -8.82 -9.88 10.63
C LEU A 228 -9.20 -10.40 9.23
N LEU A 229 -9.07 -11.70 9.00
CA LEU A 229 -9.41 -12.35 7.73
C LEU A 229 -10.87 -12.81 7.66
N GLY A 230 -11.66 -12.65 8.73
CA GLY A 230 -13.03 -13.15 8.79
C GLY A 230 -13.15 -14.67 8.84
N LEU A 231 -12.12 -15.37 9.36
CA LEU A 231 -12.00 -16.84 9.42
C LEU A 231 -12.23 -17.42 10.82
#